data_AF-A0A7X4BZ20-F1
#
_entry.id   AF-A0A7X4BZ20-F1
#
_cell.length_a   1.000
_cell.length_b   1.000
_cell.length_c   1.000
_cell.angle_alpha   90.00
_cell.angle_beta   90.00
_cell.angle_gamma   90.00
#
_symmetry.space_group_name_H-M   'P 1'
#
loop_
_entity.id
_entity.type
_entity.pdbx_description
1 polymer ?
#
loop_
_entity_poly.entity_id
_entity_poly.type
_entity_poly.pdbx_seq_one_letter_code
_entity_poly.pdbx_strand_id
1 'polypeptide(L)'
;MTARKVSVWYDDEGDMLEVLWAFREGYFTPTDDERILKRLDDRGEVIGFLIHEVSTLRQGDPIEFDLEDEAPAHDVANVTVKQAATELGVSVRRVRQLARDGRFHGAVKSGSEWLIPTPIELIPGKRGPAGVARR
;
A
#
# COMPACT_ATOMS: atom_id res chain seq x y z
N MET A 1 12.74 -11.90 -18.17
CA MET A 1 11.49 -12.33 -17.51
C MET A 1 11.77 -12.48 -16.03
N THR A 2 11.02 -11.79 -15.18
CA THR A 2 11.18 -11.88 -13.72
C THR A 2 10.13 -12.87 -13.22
N ALA A 3 10.56 -14.01 -12.67
CA ALA A 3 9.64 -14.96 -12.06
C ALA A 3 9.14 -14.41 -10.71
N ARG A 4 7.84 -14.55 -10.43
CA ARG A 4 7.23 -14.18 -9.15
C ARG A 4 6.78 -15.45 -8.44
N LYS A 5 7.11 -15.57 -7.15
CA LYS A 5 6.65 -16.68 -6.32
C LYS A 5 5.22 -16.40 -5.87
N VAL A 6 4.37 -17.40 -5.97
CA VAL A 6 2.99 -17.37 -5.47
C VAL A 6 2.83 -18.49 -4.45
N SER A 7 2.21 -18.18 -3.33
CA SER A 7 1.83 -19.12 -2.28
C SER A 7 0.31 -19.30 -2.31
N VAL A 8 -0.15 -20.54 -2.23
CA VAL A 8 -1.57 -20.88 -2.17
C VAL A 8 -1.78 -21.70 -0.90
N TRP A 9 -2.73 -21.27 -0.08
CA TRP A 9 -3.12 -21.93 1.17
C TRP A 9 -4.58 -22.29 1.10
N TYR A 10 -4.92 -23.50 1.58
CA TYR A 10 -6.29 -23.95 1.70
C TYR A 10 -6.51 -24.37 3.15
N ASP A 11 -7.57 -23.83 3.75
CA ASP A 11 -8.06 -24.15 5.08
C ASP A 11 -9.42 -24.81 4.93
N ASP A 12 -9.50 -26.10 5.24
CA ASP A 12 -10.71 -26.90 5.13
C ASP A 12 -11.69 -26.63 6.28
N GLU A 13 -11.21 -26.23 7.45
CA GLU A 13 -12.05 -25.88 8.60
C GLU A 13 -12.73 -24.52 8.38
N GLY A 14 -12.00 -23.56 7.82
CA GLY A 14 -12.50 -22.23 7.47
C GLY A 14 -13.20 -22.12 6.11
N ASP A 15 -13.22 -23.20 5.31
CA ASP A 15 -13.69 -23.23 3.92
C ASP A 15 -13.14 -22.07 3.06
N MET A 16 -11.81 -21.96 3.03
CA MET A 16 -11.13 -20.76 2.55
C MET A 16 -9.87 -21.08 1.76
N LEU A 17 -9.61 -20.30 0.71
CA LEU A 17 -8.39 -20.38 -0.10
C LEU A 17 -7.73 -19.00 -0.19
N GLU A 18 -6.50 -18.89 0.34
CA GLU A 18 -5.69 -17.66 0.27
C GLU A 18 -4.59 -17.80 -0.79
N VAL A 19 -4.46 -16.79 -1.64
CA VAL A 19 -3.39 -16.68 -2.65
C VAL A 19 -2.58 -15.41 -2.39
N LEU A 20 -1.28 -15.56 -2.15
CA LEU A 20 -0.37 -14.44 -1.87
C LEU A 20 0.83 -14.46 -2.81
N TRP A 21 1.26 -13.29 -3.29
CA TRP A 21 2.53 -13.12 -4.00
C TRP A 21 3.48 -12.12 -3.33
N ALA A 22 3.05 -11.49 -2.24
CA ALA A 22 3.92 -10.74 -1.33
C ALA A 22 3.49 -10.98 0.12
N PHE A 23 4.43 -11.35 0.97
CA PHE A 23 4.19 -11.63 2.38
C PHE A 23 4.59 -10.41 3.23
N ARG A 24 3.72 -9.40 3.23
CA ARG A 24 3.86 -8.15 4.00
C ARG A 24 2.53 -7.76 4.64
N GLU A 25 2.58 -6.77 5.52
CA GLU A 25 1.37 -6.21 6.14
C GLU A 25 0.40 -5.72 5.07
N GLY A 26 -0.89 -5.90 5.35
CA GLY A 26 -1.97 -5.53 4.46
C GLY A 26 -3.32 -5.80 5.10
N TYR A 27 -4.37 -5.30 4.45
CA TYR A 27 -5.75 -5.43 4.89
C TYR A 27 -6.60 -6.00 3.75
N PHE A 28 -7.71 -6.63 4.12
CA PHE A 28 -8.65 -7.19 3.16
C PHE A 28 -9.73 -6.17 2.81
N THR A 29 -10.06 -6.07 1.53
CA THR A 29 -11.20 -5.31 1.01
C THR A 29 -12.10 -6.28 0.24
N PRO A 30 -13.43 -6.12 0.32
CA PRO A 30 -14.34 -6.89 -0.51
C PRO A 30 -14.20 -6.50 -1.99
N THR A 31 -14.52 -7.44 -2.86
CA THR A 31 -14.76 -7.20 -4.28
C THR A 31 -16.26 -7.13 -4.58
N ASP A 32 -16.64 -7.05 -5.85
CA ASP A 32 -18.04 -7.18 -6.27
C ASP A 32 -18.63 -8.57 -5.97
N ASP A 33 -17.78 -9.61 -5.87
CA ASP A 33 -18.17 -10.91 -5.32
C ASP A 33 -17.84 -10.96 -3.83
N GLU A 34 -18.87 -11.09 -2.99
CA GLU A 34 -18.74 -11.11 -1.53
C GLU A 34 -17.89 -12.28 -1.01
N ARG A 35 -17.75 -13.35 -1.81
CA ARG A 35 -16.89 -14.49 -1.48
C ARG A 35 -15.41 -14.15 -1.63
N ILE A 36 -15.06 -13.07 -2.33
CA ILE A 36 -13.68 -12.73 -2.64
C ILE A 36 -13.28 -11.45 -1.92
N LEU A 37 -12.17 -11.54 -1.19
CA LEU A 37 -11.52 -10.39 -0.57
C LEU A 37 -10.15 -10.20 -1.21
N LYS A 38 -9.86 -9.01 -1.75
CA LYS A 38 -8.51 -8.65 -2.17
C LYS A 38 -7.70 -8.18 -0.96
N ARG A 39 -6.41 -8.50 -0.95
CA ARG A 39 -5.46 -8.06 0.08
C ARG A 39 -4.58 -6.96 -0.48
N LEU A 40 -4.71 -5.77 0.09
CA LEU A 40 -3.91 -4.60 -0.27
C LEU A 40 -2.86 -4.35 0.80
N ASP A 41 -1.69 -3.85 0.40
CA ASP A 41 -0.76 -3.26 1.36
C ASP A 41 -1.13 -1.78 1.66
N ASP A 42 -0.27 -1.12 2.42
CA ASP A 42 -0.38 0.30 2.76
C ASP A 42 -0.37 1.24 1.53
N ARG A 43 0.10 0.76 0.37
CA ARG A 43 0.16 1.52 -0.89
C ARG A 43 -1.06 1.35 -1.77
N GLY A 44 -1.99 0.46 -1.39
CA GLY A 44 -3.05 0.03 -2.29
C GLY A 44 -2.55 -0.95 -3.37
N GLU A 45 -1.32 -1.46 -3.26
CA GLU A 45 -0.85 -2.53 -4.14
C GLU A 45 -1.53 -3.84 -3.74
N VAL A 46 -2.10 -4.56 -4.70
CA VAL A 46 -2.61 -5.90 -4.44
C VAL A 46 -1.44 -6.84 -4.16
N ILE A 47 -1.48 -7.49 -3.01
CA ILE A 47 -0.46 -8.46 -2.55
C ILE A 47 -0.99 -9.89 -2.45
N GLY A 48 -2.30 -10.05 -2.59
CA GLY A 48 -2.98 -11.34 -2.56
C GLY A 48 -4.51 -11.20 -2.64
N PHE A 49 -5.19 -12.33 -2.52
CA PHE A 49 -6.64 -12.40 -2.36
C PHE A 49 -7.04 -13.66 -1.58
N LEU A 50 -8.28 -13.66 -1.13
CA LEU A 50 -8.91 -14.70 -0.34
C LEU A 50 -10.24 -15.06 -0.99
N ILE A 51 -10.53 -16.35 -1.10
CA ILE A 51 -11.83 -16.87 -1.50
C ILE A 51 -12.42 -17.59 -0.29
N HIS A 52 -13.58 -17.14 0.18
CA HIS A 52 -14.41 -17.81 1.17
C HIS A 52 -15.43 -18.72 0.50
N GLU A 53 -15.99 -19.65 1.27
CA GLU A 53 -17.05 -20.55 0.83
C GLU A 53 -16.64 -21.37 -0.41
N VAL A 54 -15.38 -21.80 -0.46
CA VAL A 54 -14.77 -22.50 -1.61
C VAL A 54 -15.56 -23.77 -1.96
N SER A 55 -16.10 -24.45 -0.95
CA SER A 55 -16.93 -25.65 -1.10
C SER A 55 -18.22 -25.42 -1.90
N THR A 56 -18.67 -24.17 -2.03
CA THR A 56 -19.89 -23.81 -2.77
C THR A 56 -19.66 -23.67 -4.27
N LEU A 57 -18.41 -23.59 -4.72
CA LEU A 57 -18.06 -23.42 -6.13
C LEU A 57 -18.51 -24.63 -6.95
N ARG A 58 -19.12 -24.35 -8.11
CA ARG A 58 -19.71 -25.37 -8.98
C ARG A 58 -18.88 -25.58 -10.23
N GLN A 59 -18.79 -26.84 -10.65
CA GLN A 59 -18.17 -27.17 -11.93
C GLN A 59 -18.89 -26.45 -13.08
N GLY A 60 -18.12 -25.72 -13.89
CA GLY A 60 -18.64 -24.99 -15.06
C GLY A 60 -19.11 -23.57 -14.78
N ASP A 61 -19.01 -23.09 -13.54
CA ASP A 61 -19.34 -21.72 -13.14
C ASP A 61 -18.06 -21.04 -12.61
N PRO A 62 -17.32 -20.30 -13.46
CA PRO A 62 -16.07 -19.69 -13.05
C PRO A 62 -16.31 -18.53 -12.08
N ILE A 63 -15.42 -18.40 -11.10
CA ILE A 63 -15.35 -17.19 -10.27
C ILE A 63 -14.37 -16.21 -10.93
N GLU A 64 -14.87 -15.03 -11.26
CA GLU A 64 -14.12 -14.01 -12.00
C GLU A 64 -14.18 -12.68 -11.24
N PHE A 65 -13.03 -12.03 -11.12
CA PHE A 65 -12.91 -10.72 -10.49
C PHE A 65 -11.64 -10.02 -10.96
N ASP A 66 -11.66 -8.70 -10.95
CA ASP A 66 -10.52 -7.89 -11.33
C ASP A 66 -9.66 -7.55 -10.12
N LEU A 67 -8.35 -7.74 -10.28
CA LEU A 67 -7.34 -7.38 -9.30
C LEU A 67 -6.72 -6.04 -9.69
N GLU A 68 -7.47 -4.99 -9.44
CA GLU A 68 -6.98 -3.63 -9.61
C GLU A 68 -6.28 -3.18 -8.32
N ASP A 69 -5.06 -2.66 -8.49
CA ASP A 69 -4.43 -1.85 -7.46
C ASP A 69 -5.37 -0.69 -7.15
N GLU A 70 -5.68 -0.49 -5.88
CA GLU A 70 -6.38 0.70 -5.49
C GLU A 70 -5.37 1.86 -5.52
N ALA A 71 -5.86 3.08 -5.79
CA ALA A 71 -5.16 4.22 -5.24
C ALA A 71 -4.91 3.91 -3.76
N PRO A 72 -3.75 4.29 -3.17
CA PRO A 72 -3.54 4.12 -1.74
C PRO A 72 -4.83 4.50 -1.03
N ALA A 73 -5.23 3.79 0.04
CA ALA A 73 -6.54 3.90 0.71
C ALA A 73 -7.00 5.33 1.14
N HIS A 74 -6.21 6.32 0.76
CA HIS A 74 -6.35 7.73 0.88
C HIS A 74 -6.23 8.30 -0.54
N ASP A 75 -7.30 8.87 -1.08
CA ASP A 75 -7.28 9.71 -2.27
C ASP A 75 -6.08 10.68 -2.23
N VAL A 76 -4.98 10.31 -2.90
CA VAL A 76 -3.71 11.02 -2.79
C VAL A 76 -3.73 12.22 -3.73
N ALA A 77 -4.33 13.32 -3.24
CA ALA A 77 -4.04 14.63 -3.79
C ALA A 77 -2.51 14.84 -3.72
N ASN A 78 -1.86 14.96 -4.87
CA ASN A 78 -0.45 15.30 -4.91
C ASN A 78 -0.29 16.76 -4.54
N VAL A 79 0.37 17.04 -3.41
CA VAL A 79 0.71 18.39 -2.99
C VAL A 79 2.11 18.77 -3.42
N THR A 80 2.31 20.05 -3.66
CA THR A 80 3.65 20.61 -3.90
C THR A 80 4.51 20.54 -2.65
N VAL A 81 5.83 20.61 -2.82
CA VAL A 81 6.79 20.76 -1.71
C VAL A 81 6.42 21.91 -0.76
N LYS A 82 5.87 23.00 -1.31
CA LYS A 82 5.51 24.20 -0.53
C LYS A 82 4.29 23.94 0.37
N GLN A 83 3.28 23.27 -0.17
CA GLN A 83 2.10 22.87 0.59
C GLN A 83 2.50 21.85 1.67
N ALA A 84 3.26 20.82 1.30
CA ALA A 84 3.78 19.82 2.24
C ALA A 84 4.62 20.44 3.37
N ALA A 85 5.42 21.46 3.08
CA ALA A 85 6.20 22.17 4.09
C ALA A 85 5.31 22.90 5.11
N THR A 86 4.20 23.47 4.64
CA THR A 86 3.22 24.16 5.48
C THR A 86 2.51 23.17 6.40
N GLU A 87 2.09 22.04 5.85
CA GLU A 87 1.36 21.00 6.57
C GLU A 87 2.22 20.29 7.63
N LEU A 88 3.47 19.97 7.29
CA LEU A 88 4.42 19.34 8.22
C LEU A 88 5.02 20.31 9.24
N GLY A 89 4.82 21.62 9.08
CA GLY A 89 5.47 22.64 9.93
C GLY A 89 7.00 22.65 9.81
N VAL A 90 7.56 22.32 8.63
CA VAL A 90 9.02 22.29 8.39
C VAL A 90 9.43 23.15 7.20
N SER A 91 10.72 23.45 7.08
CA SER A 91 11.20 24.24 5.93
C SER A 91 11.04 23.50 4.59
N VAL A 92 10.76 24.24 3.51
CA VAL A 92 10.74 23.72 2.12
C VAL A 92 12.04 22.99 1.77
N ARG A 93 13.19 23.48 2.26
CA ARG A 93 14.49 22.79 2.09
C ARG A 93 14.48 21.41 2.71
N ARG A 94 13.91 21.27 3.92
CA ARG A 94 13.81 19.99 4.62
C ARG A 94 12.91 19.02 3.85
N VAL A 95 11.78 19.49 3.33
CA VAL A 95 10.91 18.67 2.47
C VAL A 95 11.65 18.21 1.21
N ARG A 96 12.34 19.10 0.49
CA ARG A 96 13.14 18.69 -0.68
C ARG A 96 14.23 17.68 -0.34
N GLN A 97 14.87 17.86 0.81
CA GLN A 97 15.86 16.90 1.30
C GLN A 97 15.22 15.55 1.57
N LEU A 98 14.12 15.52 2.31
CA LEU A 98 13.38 14.29 2.61
C LEU A 98 12.92 13.58 1.32
N ALA A 99 12.42 14.31 0.33
CA ALA A 99 12.04 13.73 -0.95
C ALA A 99 13.24 13.13 -1.71
N ARG A 100 14.37 13.85 -1.76
CA ARG A 100 15.63 13.34 -2.35
C ARG A 100 16.17 12.12 -1.64
N ASP A 101 16.05 12.09 -0.32
CA ASP A 101 16.50 11.01 0.54
C ASP A 101 15.52 9.82 0.51
N GLY A 102 14.44 9.87 -0.29
CA GLY A 102 13.44 8.81 -0.42
C GLY A 102 12.58 8.61 0.83
N ARG A 103 12.28 9.71 1.54
CA ARG A 103 11.70 9.69 2.90
C ARG A 103 10.21 9.96 2.92
N PHE A 104 9.64 10.38 1.80
CA PHE A 104 8.20 10.48 1.62
C PHE A 104 7.72 9.24 0.91
N HIS A 105 6.73 8.56 1.50
CA HIS A 105 6.08 7.44 0.86
C HIS A 105 5.43 7.92 -0.46
N GLY A 106 5.73 7.25 -1.58
CA GLY A 106 5.09 7.54 -2.88
C GLY A 106 5.44 8.88 -3.55
N ALA A 107 6.41 9.65 -3.03
CA ALA A 107 6.77 10.93 -3.66
C ALA A 107 7.42 10.73 -5.03
N VAL A 108 6.89 11.45 -6.03
CA VAL A 108 7.35 11.40 -7.42
C VAL A 108 7.93 12.74 -7.84
N LYS A 109 8.94 12.71 -8.70
CA LYS A 109 9.54 13.92 -9.28
C LYS A 109 8.90 14.20 -10.64
N SER A 110 8.09 15.25 -10.73
CA SER A 110 7.49 15.73 -11.98
C SER A 110 8.24 16.97 -12.47
N GLY A 111 9.10 16.79 -13.47
CA GLY A 111 9.98 17.85 -13.96
C GLY A 111 10.97 18.35 -12.91
N SER A 112 10.84 19.62 -12.51
CA SER A 112 11.67 20.27 -11.49
C SER A 112 11.08 20.20 -10.08
N GLU A 113 9.84 19.76 -9.94
CA GLU A 113 9.08 19.75 -8.68
C GLU A 113 8.89 18.33 -8.14
N TRP A 114 8.80 18.21 -6.82
CA TRP A 114 8.38 16.97 -6.16
C TRP A 114 6.90 17.07 -5.83
N LEU A 115 6.18 16.04 -6.22
CA LEU A 115 4.80 15.81 -5.83
C LEU A 115 4.80 14.83 -4.66
N ILE A 116 4.22 15.27 -3.55
CA ILE A 116 4.16 14.50 -2.30
C ILE A 116 2.71 14.05 -2.14
N PRO A 117 2.46 12.74 -2.00
CA PRO A 117 1.09 12.25 -1.83
C PRO A 117 0.54 12.64 -0.46
N THR A 118 -0.76 12.92 -0.38
CA THR A 118 -1.49 13.10 0.88
C THR A 118 -2.33 11.87 1.26
N PRO A 119 -2.27 11.37 2.50
CA PRO A 119 -1.61 11.96 3.65
C PRO A 119 -0.09 11.82 3.56
N ILE A 120 0.61 12.82 4.10
CA ILE A 120 2.05 12.89 3.99
C ILE A 120 2.69 11.90 4.97
N GLU A 121 3.11 10.75 4.46
CA GLU A 121 3.76 9.72 5.25
C GLU A 121 5.29 9.80 5.19
N LEU A 122 5.92 9.87 6.37
CA LEU A 122 7.37 9.99 6.52
C LEU A 122 7.99 8.66 6.95
N ILE A 123 8.91 8.15 6.14
CA ILE A 123 9.74 7.00 6.51
C ILE A 123 10.77 7.46 7.54
N PRO A 124 10.88 6.84 8.73
CA PRO A 124 11.77 7.27 9.81
C PRO A 124 13.26 6.97 9.54
N GLY A 125 14.13 7.77 10.15
CA GLY A 125 15.57 7.88 9.83
C GLY A 125 16.36 6.77 10.46
N LYS A 126 17.28 6.14 9.73
CA LYS A 126 18.25 5.22 10.35
C LYS A 126 19.11 5.93 11.42
N ARG A 127 19.29 7.25 11.31
CA ARG A 127 20.00 8.10 12.27
C ARG A 127 19.24 9.41 12.47
N GLY A 128 18.86 9.69 13.72
CA GLY A 128 18.47 11.01 14.21
C GLY A 128 19.45 11.48 15.30
N PRO A 129 19.42 12.75 15.71
CA PRO A 129 20.08 13.14 16.95
C PRO A 129 19.47 12.29 18.06
N ALA A 130 20.29 11.65 18.90
CA ALA A 130 19.80 11.09 20.15
C ALA A 130 19.07 12.23 20.87
N GLY A 131 17.76 12.09 21.05
CA GLY A 131 16.93 13.16 21.62
C GLY A 131 17.56 13.60 22.93
N VAL A 132 18.06 14.83 22.98
CA VAL A 132 18.37 15.46 24.25
C VAL A 132 17.02 15.69 24.90
N ALA A 133 16.69 14.84 25.87
CA ALA A 133 15.57 15.07 26.77
C ALA A 133 15.69 16.50 27.30
N ARG A 134 14.75 17.37 26.91
CA ARG A 134 14.62 18.67 27.56
C ARG A 134 13.96 18.43 28.92
N ARG A 135 14.61 18.97 29.95
CA ARG A 135 14.09 19.09 31.32
C ARG A 135 12.87 20.00 31.38
#